data_AF-A0A7C3RYC3-F1
#
_entry.id   AF-A0A7C3RYC3-F1
#
_cell.length_a   1.000
_cell.length_b   1.000
_cell.length_c   1.000
_cell.angle_alpha   90.00
_cell.angle_beta   90.00
_cell.angle_gamma   90.00
#
_symmetry.space_group_name_H-M   'P 1'
#
loop_
_entity.id
_entity.type
_entity.pdbx_description
1 polymer ?
#
loop_
_entity_poly.entity_id
_entity_poly.type
_entity_poly.pdbx_seq_one_letter_code
_entity_poly.pdbx_strand_id
1 'polypeptide(L)'
;MQSESDVLRLATMFKALGDPTRLRIFEFLRSCCGPVAVDETGDVRVAQGPTAGEICCRITGSERINSTISFHLKELRIAGLITTERRGKHV
;
A
#
# COMPACT_ATOMS: atom_id res chain seq x y z
N MET A 1 21.71 -2.50 -21.73
CA MET A 1 20.59 -3.19 -22.39
C MET A 1 19.64 -3.59 -21.27
N GLN A 2 18.48 -2.93 -21.15
CA GLN A 2 17.50 -3.34 -20.11
C GLN A 2 17.11 -4.79 -20.39
N SER A 3 17.15 -5.66 -19.38
CA SER A 3 16.76 -7.05 -19.60
C SER A 3 15.27 -7.10 -19.93
N GLU A 4 14.86 -8.05 -20.78
CA GLU A 4 13.46 -8.27 -21.12
C GLU A 4 12.58 -8.48 -19.86
N SER A 5 13.16 -9.07 -18.81
CA SER A 5 12.54 -9.21 -17.50
C SER A 5 12.26 -7.89 -16.78
N ASP A 6 13.12 -6.87 -16.92
CA ASP A 6 12.90 -5.56 -16.33
C ASP A 6 11.74 -4.83 -17.02
N VAL A 7 11.64 -4.94 -18.34
CA VAL A 7 10.53 -4.36 -19.12
C VAL A 7 9.20 -4.97 -18.71
N LEU A 8 9.13 -6.30 -18.56
CA LEU A 8 7.94 -7.01 -18.09
C LEU A 8 7.55 -6.60 -16.66
N ARG A 9 8.54 -6.41 -15.77
CA ARG A 9 8.30 -5.95 -14.40
C ARG A 9 7.69 -4.54 -14.40
N LEU A 10 8.27 -3.62 -15.16
CA LEU A 10 7.78 -2.26 -15.31
C LEU A 10 6.38 -2.22 -15.93
N ALA A 11 6.13 -3.00 -16.99
CA ALA A 11 4.81 -3.09 -17.61
C ALA A 11 3.74 -3.57 -16.62
N THR A 12 4.08 -4.53 -15.76
CA THR A 12 3.19 -5.03 -14.70
C THR A 12 2.88 -3.94 -13.67
N MET A 13 3.90 -3.20 -13.23
CA MET A 13 3.74 -2.06 -12.32
C MET A 13 2.85 -0.97 -12.94
N PHE A 14 3.11 -0.57 -14.18
CA PHE A 14 2.32 0.45 -14.87
C PHE A 14 0.87 0.00 -15.11
N LYS A 15 0.65 -1.27 -15.45
CA LYS A 15 -0.71 -1.84 -15.57
C LYS A 15 -1.48 -1.73 -14.25
N ALA A 16 -0.83 -1.99 -13.12
CA ALA A 16 -1.45 -1.83 -11.81
C ALA A 16 -1.74 -0.34 -11.51
N LEU A 17 -0.78 0.55 -11.75
CA LEU A 17 -0.93 1.99 -11.51
C LEU A 17 -1.91 2.69 -12.47
N GLY A 18 -2.22 2.09 -13.62
CA GLY A 18 -3.19 2.64 -14.58
C GLY A 18 -4.66 2.63 -14.11
N ASP A 19 -4.96 2.03 -12.95
CA ASP A 19 -6.28 2.12 -12.32
C ASP A 19 -6.32 3.30 -11.34
N PRO A 20 -7.31 4.20 -11.44
CA PRO A 20 -7.35 5.43 -10.64
C PRO A 20 -7.48 5.17 -9.14
N THR A 21 -8.14 4.09 -8.72
CA THR A 21 -8.27 3.74 -7.30
C THR A 21 -6.94 3.23 -6.76
N ARG A 22 -6.25 2.34 -7.50
CA ARG A 22 -4.91 1.84 -7.14
C ARG A 22 -3.88 2.96 -7.08
N LEU A 23 -3.95 3.93 -8.00
CA LEU A 23 -3.05 5.09 -7.98
C LEU A 23 -3.25 5.93 -6.72
N ARG A 24 -4.51 6.25 -6.35
CA ARG A 24 -4.80 7.00 -5.11
C ARG A 24 -4.36 6.25 -3.86
N ILE A 25 -4.54 4.92 -3.81
CA ILE A 25 -4.03 4.09 -2.72
C ILE A 25 -2.51 4.20 -2.65
N PHE A 26 -1.82 4.04 -3.77
CA PHE A 26 -0.37 4.11 -3.83
C PHE A 26 0.17 5.49 -3.41
N GLU A 27 -0.44 6.58 -3.88
CA GLU A 27 -0.11 7.94 -3.47
C GLU A 27 -0.31 8.15 -1.97
N PHE A 28 -1.42 7.67 -1.42
CA PHE A 28 -1.67 7.74 0.02
C PHE A 28 -0.60 6.99 0.80
N LEU A 29 -0.28 5.74 0.42
CA LEU A 29 0.76 4.96 1.07
C LEU A 29 2.12 5.66 1.03
N ARG A 30 2.46 6.29 -0.11
CA ARG A 30 3.71 7.05 -0.25
C ARG A 30 3.74 8.28 0.65
N SER A 31 2.58 8.88 0.94
CA SER A 31 2.48 10.01 1.88
C SER A 31 2.61 9.61 3.36
N CYS A 32 2.44 8.32 3.68
CA CYS A 32 2.43 7.82 5.06
C CYS A 32 3.82 7.42 5.61
N CYS A 33 4.84 7.29 4.76
CA CYS A 33 6.08 6.62 5.18
C CYS A 33 7.33 7.48 4.95
N GLY A 34 7.92 7.94 6.06
CA GLY A 34 9.37 7.91 6.24
C GLY A 34 9.79 6.54 6.82
N PRO A 35 11.02 6.06 6.61
CA PRO A 35 11.46 4.72 7.05
C PRO A 35 11.54 4.55 8.58
N VAL A 36 11.49 5.64 9.32
CA VAL A 36 11.63 5.69 10.77
C VAL A 36 10.67 6.77 11.30
N ALA A 37 9.89 6.42 12.33
CA ALA A 37 9.12 7.37 13.10
C ALA A 37 9.67 7.40 14.55
N VAL A 38 9.71 8.59 15.13
CA VAL A 38 10.06 8.78 16.54
C VAL A 38 8.74 8.94 17.28
N ASP A 39 8.46 8.09 18.27
CA ASP A 39 7.29 8.29 19.11
C ASP A 39 7.53 9.38 20.17
N GLU A 40 6.49 9.76 20.90
CA GLU A 40 6.52 10.77 21.96
C GLU A 40 7.47 10.43 23.12
N THR A 41 7.91 9.17 23.21
CA THR A 41 8.88 8.68 24.20
C THR A 41 10.33 8.83 23.70
N GLY A 42 10.52 9.22 22.43
CA GLY A 42 11.83 9.32 21.79
C GLY A 42 12.32 8.01 21.18
N ASP A 43 11.49 6.96 21.17
CA ASP A 43 11.89 5.66 20.64
C ASP A 43 11.83 5.64 19.11
N VAL A 44 12.89 5.11 18.51
CA VAL A 44 13.06 4.94 17.07
C VAL A 44 12.34 3.66 16.66
N ARG A 45 11.18 3.79 16.00
CA ARG A 45 10.40 2.65 15.52
C ARG A 45 10.30 2.67 14.00
N VAL A 46 10.27 1.49 13.40
CA VAL A 46 9.92 1.36 11.97
C VAL A 46 8.50 1.92 11.82
N ALA A 47 8.34 2.96 11.00
CA ALA A 47 7.05 3.59 10.81
C ALA A 47 6.04 2.53 10.35
N GLN A 48 4.97 2.35 11.12
CA GLN A 48 3.93 1.41 10.76
C GLN A 48 3.18 1.96 9.54
N GLY A 49 3.08 1.15 8.50
CA GLY A 49 2.23 1.48 7.35
C GLY A 49 0.75 1.53 7.77
N PRO A 50 -0.09 2.29 7.06
CA PRO A 50 -1.51 2.37 7.37
C PRO A 50 -2.18 1.01 7.21
N THR A 51 -3.17 0.77 8.07
CA THR A 51 -4.03 -0.40 8.02
C THR A 51 -4.93 -0.38 6.78
N ALA A 52 -5.39 -1.56 6.35
CA ALA A 52 -6.38 -1.66 5.27
C ALA A 52 -7.68 -0.90 5.58
N GLY A 53 -8.03 -0.75 6.86
CA GLY A 53 -9.16 0.07 7.31
C GLY A 53 -8.94 1.55 7.03
N GLU A 54 -7.80 2.12 7.44
CA GLU A 54 -7.45 3.52 7.20
C GLU A 54 -7.38 3.85 5.69
N ILE A 55 -6.84 2.91 4.90
CA ILE A 55 -6.85 3.03 3.43
C ILE A 55 -8.29 3.06 2.91
N CYS A 56 -9.16 2.15 3.38
CA CYS A 56 -10.56 2.13 2.95
C CYS A 56 -11.29 3.43 3.33
N CYS A 57 -11.15 3.90 4.57
CA CYS A 57 -11.77 5.14 5.03
C CYS A 57 -11.35 6.32 4.15
N ARG A 58 -10.05 6.45 3.86
CA ARG A 58 -9.54 7.58 3.07
C ARG A 58 -9.98 7.54 1.60
N ILE A 59 -10.03 6.36 0.99
CA ILE A 59 -10.30 6.23 -0.46
C ILE A 59 -11.80 6.21 -0.75
N THR A 60 -12.60 5.62 0.13
CA THR A 60 -14.04 5.40 -0.09
C THR A 60 -14.94 6.27 0.79
N GLY A 61 -14.41 6.89 1.84
CA GLY A 61 -15.20 7.60 2.85
C GLY A 61 -15.99 6.68 3.79
N SER A 62 -15.73 5.36 3.77
CA SER A 62 -16.46 4.35 4.54
C SER A 62 -15.55 3.64 5.55
N GLU A 63 -16.05 3.44 6.78
CA GLU A 63 -15.38 2.69 7.86
C GLU A 63 -15.38 1.16 7.66
N ARG A 64 -16.08 0.65 6.64
CA ARG A 64 -16.07 -0.79 6.30
C ARG A 64 -15.20 -1.04 5.08
N ILE A 65 -14.21 -1.92 5.24
CA ILE A 65 -13.42 -2.46 4.13
C ILE A 65 -14.39 -3.13 3.14
N ASN A 66 -14.56 -2.53 1.96
CA ASN A 66 -15.33 -3.15 0.90
C ASN A 66 -14.49 -4.19 0.14
N SER A 67 -15.18 -5.12 -0.54
CA SER A 67 -14.53 -6.17 -1.34
C SER A 67 -13.60 -5.60 -2.43
N THR A 68 -13.86 -4.37 -2.88
CA THR A 68 -13.10 -3.66 -3.91
C THR A 68 -11.72 -3.21 -3.43
N ILE A 69 -11.58 -2.67 -2.20
CA ILE A 69 -10.27 -2.23 -1.67
C ILE A 69 -9.33 -3.41 -1.45
N SER A 70 -9.83 -4.53 -0.93
CA SER A 70 -9.01 -5.73 -0.74
C SER A 70 -8.48 -6.27 -2.07
N PHE A 71 -9.28 -6.19 -3.13
CA PHE A 71 -8.85 -6.54 -4.48
C PHE A 71 -7.75 -5.60 -5.00
N HIS A 72 -7.92 -4.28 -4.85
CA HIS A 72 -6.91 -3.31 -5.26
C HIS A 72 -5.58 -3.48 -4.51
N LEU A 73 -5.61 -3.75 -3.20
CA LEU A 73 -4.41 -4.03 -2.40
C LEU A 73 -3.71 -5.31 -2.86
N LYS A 74 -4.47 -6.37 -3.20
CA LYS A 74 -3.90 -7.60 -3.76
C LYS A 74 -3.20 -7.34 -5.10
N GLU A 75 -3.84 -6.61 -6.00
CA GLU A 75 -3.29 -6.29 -7.32
C GLU A 75 -1.99 -5.46 -7.22
N LEU A 76 -1.98 -4.45 -6.34
CA LEU A 76 -0.77 -3.65 -6.05
C LEU A 76 0.37 -4.50 -5.47
N ARG A 77 0.04 -5.47 -4.59
CA ARG A 77 1.03 -6.39 -4.03
C ARG A 77 1.60 -7.34 -5.10
N ILE A 78 0.75 -7.88 -5.97
CA ILE A 78 1.18 -8.76 -7.07
C ILE A 78 2.11 -8.01 -8.03
N ALA A 79 1.85 -6.73 -8.28
CA ALA A 79 2.72 -5.86 -9.07
C ALA A 79 4.03 -5.45 -8.36
N GLY A 80 4.22 -5.84 -7.10
CA GLY A 80 5.41 -5.51 -6.31
C GLY A 80 5.49 -4.05 -5.86
N LEU A 81 4.37 -3.32 -5.90
CA LEU A 81 4.31 -1.90 -5.53
C LEU A 81 4.13 -1.68 -4.02
N ILE A 82 3.56 -2.65 -3.32
CA ILE A 82 3.31 -2.58 -1.88
C ILE A 82 3.66 -3.90 -1.20
N THR A 83 3.99 -3.83 0.09
CA THR A 83 4.06 -4.98 0.97
C THR A 83 2.89 -4.96 1.94
N THR A 84 2.41 -6.13 2.34
CA THR A 84 1.32 -6.26 3.31
C THR A 84 1.70 -7.29 4.34
N GLU A 85 1.59 -6.94 5.62
CA GLU A 85 1.78 -7.84 6.74
C GLU A 85 0.42 -8.06 7.44
N ARG A 86 0.10 -9.32 7.77
CA ARG A 86 -1.06 -9.60 8.63
C ARG A 86 -0.61 -9.53 10.08
N ARG A 87 -1.07 -8.51 10.79
CA ARG A 87 -0.96 -8.44 12.24
C ARG A 87 -2.27 -8.91 12.85
N GLY A 88 -2.23 -10.06 13.50
CA GLY A 88 -3.39 -10.56 14.25
C GLY A 88 -3.87 -9.50 15.24
N LYS A 89 -5.17 -9.43 15.46
CA LYS A 89 -5.74 -8.56 16.50
C LYS A 89 -5.16 -9.04 17.84
N HIS A 90 -4.39 -8.21 18.53
CA HIS A 90 -4.03 -8.49 19.92
C HIS A 90 -5.35 -8.53 20.70
N VAL A 91 -5.70 -9.70 21.22
CA VAL A 91 -6.80 -9.89 22.17
C VAL A 91 -6.23 -9.74 23.57
#